data_AF-A0A2S2DZ69-F1
#
_entry.id   AF-A0A2S2DZ69-F1
#
_cell.length_a   1.000
_cell.length_b   1.000
_cell.length_c   1.000
_cell.angle_alpha   90.00
_cell.angle_beta   90.00
_cell.angle_gamma   90.00
#
_symmetry.space_group_name_H-M   'P 1'
#
loop_
_entity.id
_entity.type
_entity.pdbx_description
1 polymer ?
#
loop_
_entity_poly.entity_id
_entity_poly.type
_entity_poly.pdbx_seq_one_letter_code
_entity_poly.pdbx_strand_id
1 'polypeptide(L)'
;MSSITYTDLFEMLAHIGEFITAFALIVAGVWALVNYRVNKQVEAARWLHELSQEFQFSDKLSNGKFLLDFRFREVVEPLLSTLIIYCNKGLKESDLKLSVELDRVLNQFEHLLFLESNGRITRAHLNAYFGYWFGLFKKPEYGTLRRYCHNFGYELIAQYCFPEGARAQREEYILVYGSLRRGTPKYFELGLDKQCEYLGERCLRGKLYDLGDYPGLILEPDEMDGENAGVSADLFRINEQGKQGRIFEKIDIYEECNTEDSSEWEYRRTTIPVKVKDRGKYYLVDAWVYVYQQEVADKTRIDKWPVD
;
A
#
# COMPACT_ATOMS: atom_id res chain seq x y z
N MET A 1 55.35 55.31 -24.28
CA MET A 1 55.00 54.15 -25.12
C MET A 1 55.87 52.99 -24.66
N SER A 2 55.40 52.13 -23.76
CA SER A 2 56.16 50.95 -23.34
C SER A 2 56.11 49.91 -24.46
N SER A 3 57.25 49.61 -25.06
CA SER A 3 57.40 48.47 -25.97
C SER A 3 57.22 47.18 -25.17
N ILE A 4 56.13 46.47 -25.42
CA ILE A 4 55.98 45.06 -25.00
C ILE A 4 57.19 44.31 -25.55
N THR A 5 58.03 43.76 -24.69
CA THR A 5 59.19 42.99 -25.16
C THR A 5 58.72 41.63 -25.66
N TYR A 6 59.41 41.05 -26.65
CA TYR A 6 59.08 39.73 -27.18
C TYR A 6 58.98 38.65 -26.10
N THR A 7 59.70 38.83 -24.99
CA THR A 7 59.67 37.97 -23.80
C THR A 7 58.34 38.05 -23.05
N ASP A 8 57.79 39.25 -22.83
CA ASP A 8 56.49 39.45 -22.16
C ASP A 8 55.34 38.86 -23.00
N LEU A 9 55.44 39.01 -24.32
CA LEU A 9 54.47 38.43 -25.25
C LEU A 9 54.53 36.89 -25.23
N PHE A 10 55.72 36.32 -25.10
CA PHE A 10 55.93 34.87 -25.04
C PHE A 10 55.42 34.27 -23.72
N GLU A 11 55.68 34.92 -22.58
CA GLU A 11 55.12 34.50 -21.27
C GLU A 11 53.59 34.60 -21.25
N MET A 12 53.03 35.67 -21.81
CA MET A 12 51.57 35.82 -21.93
C MET A 12 50.95 34.71 -22.80
N LEU A 13 51.58 34.36 -23.93
CA LEU A 13 51.14 33.26 -24.79
C LEU A 13 51.27 31.89 -24.09
N ALA A 14 52.30 31.69 -23.28
CA ALA A 14 52.48 30.47 -22.50
C ALA A 14 51.36 30.31 -21.45
N HIS A 15 51.04 31.36 -20.69
CA HIS A 15 49.94 31.33 -19.72
C HIS A 15 48.56 31.15 -20.35
N ILE A 16 48.33 31.73 -21.54
CA ILE A 16 47.12 31.47 -22.32
C ILE A 16 47.05 29.99 -22.73
N GLY A 17 48.17 29.41 -23.16
CA GLY A 17 48.28 27.98 -23.50
C GLY A 17 48.02 27.05 -22.31
N GLU A 18 48.56 27.38 -21.14
CA GLU A 18 48.31 26.66 -19.87
C GLU A 18 46.84 26.75 -19.46
N PHE A 19 46.21 27.92 -19.60
CA PHE A 19 44.81 28.09 -19.28
C PHE A 19 43.89 27.29 -20.22
N ILE A 20 44.17 27.30 -21.53
CA ILE A 20 43.41 26.54 -22.54
C ILE A 20 43.51 25.03 -22.26
N THR A 21 44.70 24.52 -21.91
CA THR A 21 44.88 23.10 -21.59
C THR A 21 44.18 22.71 -20.29
N ALA A 22 44.26 23.53 -19.25
CA ALA A 22 43.52 23.31 -17.99
C ALA A 22 41.99 23.29 -18.21
N PHE A 23 41.47 24.23 -19.01
CA PHE A 23 40.04 24.29 -19.35
C PHE A 23 39.59 23.06 -20.15
N ALA A 24 40.38 22.62 -21.14
CA ALA A 24 40.09 21.42 -21.93
C ALA A 24 40.02 20.15 -21.06
N LEU A 25 40.91 20.00 -20.07
CA LEU A 25 40.88 18.88 -19.12
C LEU A 25 39.62 18.87 -18.25
N ILE A 26 39.16 20.04 -17.80
CA ILE A 26 37.91 20.16 -17.02
C ILE A 26 36.70 19.76 -17.87
N VAL A 27 36.61 20.29 -19.11
CA VAL A 27 35.52 19.96 -20.03
C VAL A 27 35.54 18.46 -20.38
N ALA A 28 36.71 17.88 -20.63
CA ALA A 28 36.85 16.45 -20.88
C ALA A 28 36.45 15.61 -19.66
N GLY A 29 36.81 16.02 -18.44
CA GLY A 29 36.39 15.37 -17.20
C GLY A 29 34.87 15.43 -16.99
N VAL A 30 34.25 16.59 -17.23
CA VAL A 30 32.80 16.76 -17.18
C VAL A 30 32.12 15.90 -18.26
N TRP A 31 32.63 15.92 -19.49
CA TRP A 31 32.08 15.12 -20.59
C TRP A 31 32.25 13.61 -20.35
N ALA A 32 33.38 13.17 -19.82
CA ALA A 32 33.60 11.78 -19.43
C ALA A 32 32.65 11.35 -18.30
N LEU A 33 32.40 12.21 -17.31
CA LEU A 33 31.39 11.98 -16.26
C LEU A 33 29.98 11.92 -16.83
N VAL A 34 29.63 12.79 -17.78
CA VAL A 34 28.33 12.78 -18.48
C VAL A 34 28.17 11.50 -19.28
N ASN A 35 29.14 11.12 -20.10
CA ASN A 35 29.10 9.89 -20.89
C ASN A 35 29.08 8.64 -20.02
N TYR A 36 29.85 8.61 -18.93
CA TYR A 36 29.79 7.52 -17.96
C TYR A 36 28.38 7.39 -17.36
N ARG A 37 27.76 8.51 -16.98
CA ARG A 37 26.38 8.53 -16.49
C ARG A 37 25.37 8.07 -17.55
N VAL A 38 25.50 8.55 -18.79
CA VAL A 38 24.61 8.19 -19.91
C VAL A 38 24.73 6.70 -20.24
N ASN A 39 25.96 6.17 -20.39
CA ASN A 39 26.18 4.75 -20.65
C ASN A 39 25.62 3.87 -19.53
N LYS A 40 25.85 4.24 -18.27
CA LYS A 40 25.26 3.54 -17.13
C LYS A 40 23.72 3.58 -17.13
N GLN A 41 23.12 4.68 -17.60
CA GLN A 41 21.66 4.77 -17.75
C GLN A 41 21.14 3.89 -18.90
N VAL A 42 21.86 3.80 -20.02
CA VAL A 42 21.50 2.91 -21.13
C VAL A 42 21.59 1.44 -20.71
N GLU A 43 22.65 1.06 -20.00
CA GLU A 43 22.79 -0.29 -19.44
C GLU A 43 21.67 -0.62 -18.45
N ALA A 44 21.35 0.31 -17.53
CA ALA A 44 20.25 0.15 -16.60
C ALA A 44 18.87 0.03 -17.31
N ALA A 45 18.66 0.80 -18.38
CA ALA A 45 17.43 0.72 -19.17
C ALA A 45 17.29 -0.60 -19.93
N ARG A 46 18.39 -1.13 -20.49
CA ARG A 46 18.41 -2.46 -21.15
C ARG A 46 18.15 -3.57 -20.14
N TRP A 47 18.83 -3.55 -19.00
CA TRP A 47 18.62 -4.51 -17.93
C TRP A 47 17.19 -4.46 -17.38
N LEU A 48 16.62 -3.26 -17.17
CA LEU A 48 15.22 -3.11 -16.77
C LEU A 48 14.25 -3.61 -17.85
N HIS A 49 14.56 -3.39 -19.13
CA HIS A 49 13.78 -3.93 -20.21
C HIS A 49 13.78 -5.47 -20.16
N GLU A 50 14.94 -6.10 -20.08
CA GLU A 50 15.08 -7.56 -19.95
C GLU A 50 14.33 -8.11 -18.72
N LEU A 51 14.52 -7.49 -17.55
CA LEU A 51 13.79 -7.86 -16.33
C LEU A 51 12.28 -7.66 -16.48
N SER A 52 11.83 -6.60 -17.16
CA SER A 52 10.41 -6.39 -17.44
C SER A 52 9.85 -7.47 -18.35
N GLN A 53 10.61 -7.91 -19.37
CA GLN A 53 10.20 -9.01 -20.24
C GLN A 53 10.12 -10.31 -19.45
N GLU A 54 11.12 -10.61 -18.62
CA GLU A 54 11.09 -11.77 -17.74
C GLU A 54 9.88 -11.72 -16.80
N PHE A 55 9.64 -10.58 -16.14
CA PHE A 55 8.49 -10.41 -15.27
C PHE A 55 7.17 -10.62 -16.01
N GLN A 56 7.02 -10.05 -17.21
CA GLN A 56 5.78 -10.13 -17.99
C GLN A 56 5.52 -11.52 -18.56
N PHE A 57 6.56 -12.23 -19.02
CA PHE A 57 6.43 -13.51 -19.73
C PHE A 57 6.82 -14.74 -18.89
N SER A 58 7.24 -14.57 -17.64
CA SER A 58 7.56 -15.70 -16.77
C SER A 58 6.31 -16.49 -16.36
N ASP A 59 6.28 -17.76 -16.75
CA ASP A 59 5.27 -18.73 -16.29
C ASP A 59 5.27 -18.87 -14.77
N LYS A 60 6.44 -18.73 -14.12
CA LYS A 60 6.58 -18.86 -12.65
C LYS A 60 5.88 -17.75 -11.87
N LEU A 61 5.66 -16.60 -12.50
CA LEU A 61 4.99 -15.43 -11.91
C LEU A 61 3.56 -15.26 -12.43
N SER A 62 3.16 -16.05 -13.44
CA SER A 62 1.89 -15.90 -14.14
C SER A 62 0.68 -15.92 -13.20
N ASN A 63 0.59 -16.93 -12.33
CA ASN A 63 -0.55 -17.07 -11.43
C ASN A 63 -0.57 -15.98 -10.35
N GLY A 64 0.56 -15.69 -9.69
CA GLY A 64 0.63 -14.61 -8.70
C GLY A 64 0.23 -13.24 -9.27
N LYS A 65 0.67 -12.93 -10.50
CA LYS A 65 0.25 -11.72 -11.22
C LYS A 65 -1.25 -11.74 -11.52
N PHE A 66 -1.76 -12.84 -12.07
CA PHE A 66 -3.18 -13.00 -12.39
C PHE A 66 -4.06 -12.80 -11.15
N LEU A 67 -3.66 -13.37 -10.02
CA LEU A 67 -4.38 -13.25 -8.76
C LEU A 67 -4.38 -11.81 -8.24
N LEU A 68 -3.22 -11.15 -8.26
CA LEU A 68 -3.10 -9.76 -7.84
C LEU A 68 -3.89 -8.80 -8.73
N ASP A 69 -4.00 -9.06 -10.03
CA ASP A 69 -4.63 -8.16 -10.98
C ASP A 69 -6.15 -8.37 -11.07
N PHE A 70 -6.59 -9.63 -11.16
CA PHE A 70 -7.96 -9.98 -11.53
C PHE A 70 -8.77 -10.63 -10.41
N ARG A 71 -8.13 -11.19 -9.38
CA ARG A 71 -8.79 -11.95 -8.31
C ARG A 71 -8.40 -11.44 -6.92
N PHE A 72 -8.06 -10.15 -6.84
CA PHE A 72 -7.57 -9.57 -5.60
C PHE A 72 -8.64 -9.67 -4.50
N ARG A 73 -9.87 -9.23 -4.81
CA ARG A 73 -10.94 -9.11 -3.81
C ARG A 73 -11.43 -10.47 -3.30
N GLU A 74 -11.57 -11.45 -4.19
CA GLU A 74 -12.19 -12.73 -3.86
C GLU A 74 -11.18 -13.77 -3.34
N VAL A 75 -9.90 -13.64 -3.67
CA VAL A 75 -8.88 -14.65 -3.35
C VAL A 75 -7.73 -14.06 -2.54
N VAL A 76 -7.09 -13.01 -3.04
CA VAL A 76 -5.87 -12.48 -2.40
C VAL A 76 -6.20 -11.80 -1.08
N GLU A 77 -7.19 -10.92 -1.06
CA GLU A 77 -7.52 -10.12 0.10
C GLU A 77 -7.93 -10.95 1.33
N PRO A 78 -8.84 -11.95 1.22
CA PRO A 78 -9.14 -12.85 2.33
C PRO A 78 -7.90 -13.59 2.82
N LEU A 79 -7.07 -14.11 1.90
CA LEU A 79 -5.81 -14.79 2.25
C LEU A 79 -4.86 -13.89 3.03
N LEU A 80 -4.59 -12.68 2.54
CA LEU A 80 -3.68 -11.73 3.18
C LEU A 80 -4.23 -11.26 4.53
N SER A 81 -5.53 -11.00 4.61
CA SER A 81 -6.22 -10.63 5.86
C SER A 81 -6.08 -11.73 6.92
N THR A 82 -6.23 -12.99 6.53
CA THR A 82 -6.03 -14.15 7.42
C THR A 82 -4.56 -14.29 7.84
N LEU A 83 -3.61 -14.18 6.89
CA LEU A 83 -2.17 -14.23 7.20
C LEU A 83 -1.76 -13.15 8.20
N ILE A 84 -2.30 -11.94 8.09
CA ILE A 84 -2.00 -10.83 9.00
C ILE A 84 -2.43 -11.14 10.44
N ILE A 85 -3.58 -11.76 10.65
CA ILE A 85 -4.15 -11.99 12.00
C ILE A 85 -3.77 -13.35 12.59
N TYR A 86 -3.82 -14.39 11.77
CA TYR A 86 -3.66 -15.77 12.20
C TYR A 86 -2.31 -16.38 11.81
N CYS A 87 -1.45 -15.65 11.08
CA CYS A 87 -0.27 -16.18 10.42
C CYS A 87 -0.68 -17.42 9.57
N ASN A 88 -0.02 -18.56 9.78
CA ASN A 88 -0.31 -19.78 9.03
C ASN A 88 -1.46 -20.62 9.64
N LYS A 89 -2.06 -20.19 10.75
CA LYS A 89 -3.04 -20.99 11.47
C LYS A 89 -4.38 -20.99 10.72
N GLY A 90 -4.91 -22.18 10.45
CA GLY A 90 -6.22 -22.35 9.80
C GLY A 90 -6.22 -22.19 8.28
N LEU A 91 -5.04 -22.01 7.65
CA LEU A 91 -4.91 -21.98 6.20
C LEU A 91 -4.79 -23.39 5.62
N LYS A 92 -5.46 -23.62 4.49
CA LYS A 92 -5.35 -24.87 3.73
C LYS A 92 -4.02 -24.90 2.97
N GLU A 93 -3.59 -26.10 2.56
CA GLU A 93 -2.36 -26.24 1.76
C GLU A 93 -2.41 -25.45 0.44
N SER A 94 -3.59 -25.33 -0.16
CA SER A 94 -3.82 -24.48 -1.34
C SER A 94 -3.49 -23.02 -1.05
N ASP A 95 -3.95 -22.49 0.08
CA ASP A 95 -3.77 -21.09 0.47
C ASP A 95 -2.30 -20.77 0.75
N LEU A 96 -1.59 -21.72 1.38
CA LEU A 96 -0.15 -21.63 1.58
C LEU A 96 0.59 -21.58 0.24
N LYS A 97 0.20 -22.42 -0.74
CA LYS A 97 0.79 -22.38 -2.09
C LYS A 97 0.50 -21.05 -2.80
N LEU A 98 -0.71 -20.53 -2.69
CA LEU A 98 -1.07 -19.20 -3.22
C LEU A 98 -0.21 -18.10 -2.58
N SER A 99 0.01 -18.15 -1.26
CA SER A 99 0.87 -17.17 -0.57
C SER A 99 2.30 -17.15 -1.11
N VAL A 100 2.88 -18.32 -1.40
CA VAL A 100 4.22 -18.43 -2.00
C VAL A 100 4.27 -17.81 -3.40
N GLU A 101 3.20 -17.94 -4.19
CA GLU A 101 3.13 -17.34 -5.52
C GLU A 101 3.01 -15.82 -5.47
N LEU A 102 2.25 -15.29 -4.51
CA LEU A 102 2.18 -13.85 -4.24
C LEU A 102 3.54 -13.31 -3.78
N ASP A 103 4.20 -14.00 -2.84
CA ASP A 103 5.53 -13.63 -2.34
C ASP A 103 6.56 -13.55 -3.47
N ARG A 104 6.54 -14.47 -4.43
CA ARG A 104 7.46 -14.41 -5.59
C ARG A 104 7.28 -13.13 -6.38
N VAL A 105 6.04 -12.67 -6.56
CA VAL A 105 5.76 -11.40 -7.24
C VAL A 105 6.21 -10.22 -6.39
N LEU A 106 5.86 -10.18 -5.10
CA LEU A 106 6.23 -9.10 -4.20
C LEU A 106 7.75 -8.97 -4.04
N ASN A 107 8.48 -10.08 -3.96
CA ASN A 107 9.94 -10.08 -3.91
C ASN A 107 10.60 -9.40 -5.12
N GLN A 108 9.99 -9.51 -6.32
CA GLN A 108 10.48 -8.78 -7.50
C GLN A 108 10.31 -7.26 -7.32
N PHE A 109 9.17 -6.82 -6.82
CA PHE A 109 8.91 -5.40 -6.58
C PHE A 109 9.78 -4.83 -5.45
N GLU A 110 9.98 -5.58 -4.37
CA GLU A 110 10.85 -5.18 -3.26
C GLU A 110 12.30 -5.03 -3.76
N HIS A 111 12.78 -5.98 -4.57
CA HIS A 111 14.11 -5.90 -5.17
C HIS A 111 14.24 -4.71 -6.14
N LEU A 112 13.24 -4.46 -6.98
CA LEU A 112 13.20 -3.28 -7.86
C LEU A 112 13.30 -1.97 -7.07
N LEU A 113 12.53 -1.86 -5.97
CA LEU A 113 12.59 -0.70 -5.10
C LEU A 113 13.91 -0.60 -4.34
N PHE A 114 14.54 -1.73 -3.99
CA PHE A 114 15.88 -1.74 -3.40
C PHE A 114 16.93 -1.18 -4.37
N LEU A 115 16.86 -1.55 -5.64
CA LEU A 115 17.77 -1.01 -6.65
C LEU A 115 17.54 0.49 -6.88
N GLU A 116 16.29 0.94 -6.82
CA GLU A 116 15.95 2.36 -6.90
C GLU A 116 16.47 3.14 -5.70
N SER A 117 16.27 2.65 -4.48
CA SER A 117 16.74 3.31 -3.25
C SER A 117 18.27 3.40 -3.16
N ASN A 118 18.98 2.48 -3.82
CA ASN A 118 20.44 2.48 -3.95
C ASN A 118 20.95 3.28 -5.19
N GLY A 119 20.07 4.00 -5.90
CA GLY A 119 20.43 4.81 -7.06
C GLY A 119 20.97 4.00 -8.25
N ARG A 120 20.67 2.69 -8.31
CA ARG A 120 21.05 1.81 -9.43
C ARG A 120 20.13 1.99 -10.63
N ILE A 121 18.86 2.29 -10.37
CA ILE A 121 17.86 2.66 -11.36
C ILE A 121 17.15 3.94 -10.93
N THR A 122 16.57 4.66 -11.88
CA THR A 122 15.78 5.87 -11.58
C THR A 122 14.32 5.51 -11.36
N ARG A 123 13.62 6.32 -10.55
CA ARG A 123 12.17 6.21 -10.37
C ARG A 123 11.40 6.29 -11.70
N ALA A 124 11.86 7.13 -12.63
CA ALA A 124 11.25 7.28 -13.95
C ALA A 124 11.32 5.98 -14.76
N HIS A 125 12.47 5.30 -14.79
CA HIS A 125 12.60 4.01 -15.47
C HIS A 125 11.75 2.93 -14.81
N LEU A 126 11.74 2.88 -13.48
CA LEU A 126 10.91 1.94 -12.72
C LEU A 126 9.43 2.11 -13.07
N ASN A 127 8.93 3.35 -13.09
CA ASN A 127 7.54 3.65 -13.45
C ASN A 127 7.22 3.39 -14.93
N ALA A 128 8.19 3.53 -15.85
CA ALA A 128 7.96 3.25 -17.27
C ALA A 128 7.62 1.78 -17.54
N TYR A 129 8.20 0.85 -16.77
CA TYR A 129 7.97 -0.59 -16.94
C TYR A 129 6.95 -1.18 -15.97
N PHE A 130 6.92 -0.68 -14.73
CA PHE A 130 6.15 -1.26 -13.63
C PHE A 130 5.10 -0.31 -13.05
N GLY A 131 4.91 0.87 -13.66
CA GLY A 131 3.97 1.89 -13.18
C GLY A 131 2.53 1.40 -13.06
N TYR A 132 2.11 0.48 -13.94
CA TYR A 132 0.81 -0.19 -13.83
C TYR A 132 0.63 -0.86 -12.46
N TRP A 133 1.55 -1.76 -12.11
CA TRP A 133 1.50 -2.53 -10.86
C TRP A 133 1.62 -1.65 -9.63
N PHE A 134 2.53 -0.66 -9.66
CA PHE A 134 2.61 0.29 -8.56
C PHE A 134 1.37 1.18 -8.43
N GLY A 135 0.73 1.53 -9.54
CA GLY A 135 -0.57 2.19 -9.55
C GLY A 135 -1.65 1.31 -8.93
N LEU A 136 -1.65 0.02 -9.29
CA LEU A 136 -2.55 -0.99 -8.75
C LEU A 136 -2.41 -1.10 -7.21
N PHE A 137 -1.19 -1.27 -6.71
CA PHE A 137 -0.92 -1.41 -5.26
C PHE A 137 -1.26 -0.14 -4.45
N LYS A 138 -1.37 1.02 -5.11
CA LYS A 138 -1.77 2.29 -4.50
C LYS A 138 -3.28 2.49 -4.44
N LYS A 139 -4.07 1.72 -5.19
CA LYS A 139 -5.54 1.85 -5.17
C LYS A 139 -6.10 1.58 -3.77
N PRO A 140 -7.20 2.25 -3.37
CA PRO A 140 -7.85 2.01 -2.08
C PRO A 140 -8.10 0.53 -1.79
N GLU A 141 -8.59 -0.23 -2.77
CA GLU A 141 -8.90 -1.67 -2.60
C GLU A 141 -7.69 -2.52 -2.18
N TYR A 142 -6.46 -2.08 -2.46
CA TYR A 142 -5.23 -2.81 -2.18
C TYR A 142 -4.66 -2.50 -0.78
N GLY A 143 -5.43 -1.85 0.11
CA GLY A 143 -4.99 -1.56 1.47
C GLY A 143 -4.57 -2.80 2.26
N THR A 144 -5.24 -3.93 2.05
CA THR A 144 -4.89 -5.20 2.71
C THR A 144 -3.51 -5.70 2.26
N LEU A 145 -3.16 -5.53 0.98
CA LEU A 145 -1.81 -5.81 0.47
C LEU A 145 -0.78 -4.91 1.14
N ARG A 146 -1.08 -3.63 1.28
CA ARG A 146 -0.19 -2.67 1.96
C ARG A 146 0.02 -3.03 3.44
N ARG A 147 -1.04 -3.44 4.15
CA ARG A 147 -0.94 -4.00 5.51
C ARG A 147 -0.07 -5.25 5.54
N TYR A 148 -0.26 -6.17 4.60
CA TYR A 148 0.55 -7.39 4.49
C TYR A 148 2.03 -7.07 4.29
N CYS A 149 2.35 -6.19 3.33
CA CYS A 149 3.72 -5.76 3.08
C CYS A 149 4.39 -5.19 4.32
N HIS A 150 3.66 -4.39 5.11
CA HIS A 150 4.17 -3.89 6.38
C HIS A 150 4.45 -5.00 7.40
N ASN A 151 3.50 -5.93 7.57
CA ASN A 151 3.57 -6.95 8.61
C ASN A 151 4.61 -8.06 8.31
N PHE A 152 4.92 -8.30 7.04
CA PHE A 152 5.83 -9.35 6.60
C PHE A 152 7.19 -8.85 6.07
N GLY A 153 7.51 -7.57 6.29
CA GLY A 153 8.87 -7.04 6.05
C GLY A 153 9.16 -6.59 4.61
N TYR A 154 8.14 -6.39 3.78
CA TYR A 154 8.27 -5.73 2.48
C TYR A 154 8.26 -4.21 2.67
N GLU A 155 9.27 -3.70 3.38
CA GLU A 155 9.34 -2.32 3.87
C GLU A 155 9.34 -1.30 2.72
N LEU A 156 10.01 -1.60 1.60
CA LEU A 156 10.10 -0.66 0.49
C LEU A 156 8.77 -0.59 -0.27
N ILE A 157 8.10 -1.71 -0.50
CA ILE A 157 6.72 -1.70 -1.04
C ILE A 157 5.79 -0.94 -0.09
N ALA A 158 5.86 -1.24 1.22
CA ALA A 158 5.08 -0.56 2.24
C ALA A 158 5.43 0.93 2.40
N GLN A 159 6.60 1.38 1.95
CA GLN A 159 6.91 2.80 1.90
C GLN A 159 6.42 3.44 0.59
N TYR A 160 6.55 2.72 -0.52
CA TYR A 160 6.32 3.26 -1.85
C TYR A 160 4.86 3.30 -2.26
N CYS A 161 4.07 2.31 -1.83
CA CYS A 161 2.68 2.12 -2.26
C CYS A 161 1.66 2.72 -1.27
N PHE A 162 2.09 3.17 -0.10
CA PHE A 162 1.18 3.82 0.85
C PHE A 162 0.74 5.21 0.35
N PRO A 163 -0.45 5.68 0.78
CA PRO A 163 -1.00 6.92 0.27
C PRO A 163 -0.10 8.12 0.58
N GLU A 164 -0.20 9.17 -0.24
CA GLU A 164 0.68 10.34 -0.15
C GLU A 164 0.68 10.97 1.26
N GLY A 165 1.86 11.17 1.85
CA GLY A 165 2.03 11.66 3.22
C GLY A 165 1.95 10.60 4.33
N ALA A 166 1.63 9.35 4.01
CA ALA A 166 1.67 8.25 4.96
C ALA A 166 3.12 7.76 5.18
N ARG A 167 3.55 7.70 6.45
CA ARG A 167 4.61 6.78 6.84
C ARG A 167 4.05 5.36 6.75
N ALA A 168 4.91 4.35 6.59
CA ALA A 168 4.51 2.95 6.78
C ALA A 168 3.67 2.84 8.06
N GLN A 169 2.42 2.41 7.92
CA GLN A 169 1.45 2.40 9.02
C GLN A 169 1.82 1.31 10.03
N ARG A 170 2.28 1.72 11.22
CA ARG A 170 2.66 0.78 12.30
C ARG A 170 1.52 0.43 13.25
N GLU A 171 0.50 1.27 13.29
CA GLU A 171 -0.65 1.06 14.18
C GLU A 171 -1.80 0.40 13.43
N GLU A 172 -2.61 -0.36 14.16
CA GLU A 172 -3.82 -0.95 13.64
C GLU A 172 -5.01 -0.03 13.92
N TYR A 173 -5.88 0.10 12.93
CA TYR A 173 -7.09 0.91 13.03
C TYR A 173 -8.28 0.06 12.58
N ILE A 174 -9.44 0.30 13.19
CA ILE A 174 -10.69 -0.36 12.82
C ILE A 174 -11.82 0.67 12.75
N LEU A 175 -12.65 0.53 11.73
CA LEU A 175 -13.92 1.23 11.56
C LEU A 175 -15.06 0.28 11.93
N VAL A 176 -15.97 0.74 12.77
CA VAL A 176 -17.19 0.00 13.14
C VAL A 176 -18.43 0.86 12.94
N TYR A 177 -19.47 0.31 12.33
CA TYR A 177 -20.67 1.06 11.91
C TYR A 177 -21.99 0.49 12.46
N GLY A 178 -21.95 -0.70 13.06
CA GLY A 178 -23.13 -1.41 13.57
C GLY A 178 -23.04 -1.75 15.06
N SER A 179 -23.24 -3.03 15.38
CA SER A 179 -23.31 -3.54 16.76
C SER A 179 -22.06 -3.29 17.60
N LEU A 180 -20.91 -3.01 16.97
CA LEU A 180 -19.63 -2.71 17.63
C LEU A 180 -19.38 -1.21 17.91
N ARG A 181 -20.32 -0.32 17.54
CA ARG A 181 -20.19 1.12 17.78
C ARG A 181 -20.03 1.46 19.26
N ARG A 182 -19.44 2.62 19.52
CA ARG A 182 -19.13 3.06 20.89
C ARG A 182 -20.39 3.07 21.75
N GLY A 183 -20.35 2.38 22.90
CA GLY A 183 -21.43 2.38 23.89
C GLY A 183 -22.51 1.32 23.69
N THR A 184 -22.43 0.50 22.64
CA THR A 184 -23.31 -0.67 22.49
C THR A 184 -22.93 -1.80 23.47
N PRO A 185 -23.81 -2.79 23.71
CA PRO A 185 -23.46 -3.95 24.54
C PRO A 185 -22.23 -4.70 24.02
N LYS A 186 -22.12 -4.95 22.71
CA LYS A 186 -21.01 -5.71 22.12
C LYS A 186 -19.67 -4.96 22.16
N TYR A 187 -19.70 -3.63 22.12
CA TYR A 187 -18.50 -2.81 22.35
C TYR A 187 -17.86 -3.09 23.72
N PHE A 188 -18.67 -3.24 24.78
CA PHE A 188 -18.17 -3.60 26.11
C PHE A 188 -17.83 -5.09 26.24
N GLU A 189 -18.66 -5.97 25.70
CA GLU A 189 -18.48 -7.43 25.78
C GLU A 189 -17.15 -7.89 25.14
N LEU A 190 -16.82 -7.34 23.96
CA LEU A 190 -15.58 -7.66 23.26
C LEU A 190 -14.37 -6.86 23.78
N GLY A 191 -14.58 -5.91 24.68
CA GLY A 191 -13.54 -5.15 25.36
C GLY A 191 -12.95 -3.98 24.56
N LEU A 192 -13.67 -3.45 23.57
CA LEU A 192 -13.21 -2.32 22.75
C LEU A 192 -12.98 -1.07 23.63
N ASP A 193 -13.71 -0.93 24.74
CA ASP A 193 -13.55 0.14 25.72
C ASP A 193 -12.16 0.22 26.36
N LYS A 194 -11.48 -0.93 26.48
CA LYS A 194 -10.15 -1.04 27.09
C LYS A 194 -9.05 -1.28 26.07
N GLN A 195 -9.38 -1.95 24.97
CA GLN A 195 -8.43 -2.41 23.96
C GLN A 195 -8.27 -1.45 22.78
N CYS A 196 -9.13 -0.42 22.70
CA CYS A 196 -9.14 0.55 21.61
C CYS A 196 -9.19 1.99 22.12
N GLU A 197 -8.65 2.91 21.33
CA GLU A 197 -8.74 4.35 21.52
C GLU A 197 -9.63 4.95 20.45
N TYR A 198 -10.66 5.69 20.87
CA TYR A 198 -11.59 6.34 19.95
C TYR A 198 -10.98 7.58 19.29
N LEU A 199 -11.01 7.63 17.96
CA LEU A 199 -10.44 8.71 17.13
C LEU A 199 -11.50 9.57 16.41
N GLY A 200 -12.76 9.43 16.82
CA GLY A 200 -13.89 10.16 16.26
C GLY A 200 -14.61 9.42 15.15
N GLU A 201 -15.78 9.96 14.79
CA GLU A 201 -16.62 9.45 13.73
C GLU A 201 -16.01 9.69 12.33
N ARG A 202 -16.31 8.81 11.39
CA ARG A 202 -15.96 8.87 9.98
C ARG A 202 -17.20 8.54 9.16
N CYS A 203 -17.25 9.08 7.95
CA CYS A 203 -18.30 8.81 6.99
C CYS A 203 -17.72 7.89 5.91
N LEU A 204 -18.30 6.70 5.75
CA LEU A 204 -17.93 5.71 4.75
C LEU A 204 -18.86 5.79 3.55
N ARG A 205 -18.35 5.60 2.35
CA ARG A 205 -19.19 5.59 1.14
C ARG A 205 -19.67 4.17 0.90
N GLY A 206 -20.97 3.98 0.96
CA GLY A 206 -21.59 2.67 0.93
C GLY A 206 -23.06 2.71 1.29
N LYS A 207 -23.71 1.55 1.22
CA LYS A 207 -25.10 1.35 1.59
C LYS A 207 -25.17 0.46 2.82
N LEU A 208 -26.00 0.86 3.77
CA LEU A 208 -26.29 0.08 4.96
C LEU A 208 -27.62 -0.66 4.74
N TYR A 209 -27.64 -1.93 5.12
CA TYR A 209 -28.81 -2.81 5.02
C TYR A 209 -29.16 -3.34 6.40
N ASP A 210 -30.45 -3.41 6.68
CA ASP A 210 -30.97 -4.02 7.89
C ASP A 210 -30.98 -5.55 7.75
N LEU A 211 -30.25 -6.24 8.63
CA LEU A 211 -30.24 -7.70 8.72
C LEU A 211 -30.97 -8.20 9.98
N GLY A 212 -31.65 -7.31 10.71
CA GLY A 212 -32.32 -7.59 11.98
C GLY A 212 -31.48 -7.08 13.15
N ASP A 213 -30.85 -7.99 13.89
CA ASP A 213 -30.10 -7.65 15.11
C ASP A 213 -28.81 -6.84 14.85
N TYR A 214 -28.39 -6.74 13.59
CA TYR A 214 -27.18 -6.05 13.16
C TYR A 214 -27.31 -5.58 11.70
N PRO A 215 -26.50 -4.60 11.26
CA PRO A 215 -26.56 -4.10 9.88
C PRO A 215 -25.44 -4.64 8.99
N GLY A 216 -25.71 -4.75 7.69
CA GLY A 216 -24.71 -5.08 6.66
C GLY A 216 -24.26 -3.86 5.86
N LEU A 217 -22.95 -3.59 5.79
CA LEU A 217 -22.38 -2.55 4.93
C LEU A 217 -21.90 -3.11 3.59
N ILE A 218 -22.39 -2.55 2.48
CA ILE A 218 -21.80 -2.74 1.15
C ILE A 218 -21.10 -1.45 0.71
N LEU A 219 -19.82 -1.54 0.36
CA LEU A 219 -19.06 -0.41 -0.17
C LEU A 219 -19.39 -0.14 -1.64
N GLU A 220 -19.49 1.13 -2.00
CA GLU A 220 -19.64 1.54 -3.40
C GLU A 220 -18.25 1.73 -4.05
N PRO A 221 -18.03 1.21 -5.29
CA PRO A 221 -16.79 1.47 -6.01
C PRO A 221 -16.68 2.94 -6.47
N ASP A 222 -15.53 3.57 -6.24
CA ASP A 222 -14.87 4.58 -7.10
C ASP A 222 -15.71 5.59 -7.92
N GLU A 223 -16.70 6.26 -7.34
CA GLU A 223 -17.20 7.54 -7.88
C GLU A 223 -16.99 8.67 -6.86
N MET A 224 -15.89 9.42 -7.01
CA MET A 224 -15.70 10.75 -6.40
C MET A 224 -16.72 11.75 -6.98
N ASP A 225 -18.00 11.65 -6.59
CA ASP A 225 -18.86 12.76 -6.17
C ASP A 225 -20.30 12.30 -6.06
N GLY A 226 -20.95 12.64 -4.94
CA GLY A 226 -22.35 12.31 -4.65
C GLY A 226 -22.65 12.69 -3.21
N GLU A 227 -23.25 13.87 -3.04
CA GLU A 227 -23.47 14.55 -1.75
C GLU A 227 -24.51 13.89 -0.82
N ASN A 228 -25.05 12.71 -1.11
CA ASN A 228 -26.09 12.10 -0.28
C ASN A 228 -25.84 10.62 0.00
N ALA A 229 -25.76 10.29 1.30
CA ALA A 229 -25.72 8.95 1.91
C ALA A 229 -24.33 8.29 2.07
N GLY A 230 -23.56 8.73 3.07
CA GLY A 230 -22.47 7.93 3.62
C GLY A 230 -22.85 7.31 4.97
N VAL A 231 -22.30 6.13 5.27
CA VAL A 231 -22.53 5.38 6.50
C VAL A 231 -21.65 5.92 7.62
N SER A 232 -22.26 6.27 8.74
CA SER A 232 -21.55 6.70 9.94
C SER A 232 -20.80 5.53 10.58
N ALA A 233 -19.50 5.70 10.83
CA ALA A 233 -18.65 4.70 11.48
C ALA A 233 -17.75 5.33 12.54
N ASP A 234 -17.54 4.63 13.63
CA ASP A 234 -16.58 5.00 14.67
C ASP A 234 -15.18 4.49 14.30
N LEU A 235 -14.19 5.39 14.24
CA LEU A 235 -12.80 5.03 14.03
C LEU A 235 -12.11 4.80 15.38
N PHE A 236 -11.45 3.66 15.48
CA PHE A 236 -10.64 3.27 16.63
C PHE A 236 -9.20 2.97 16.22
N ARG A 237 -8.25 3.32 17.10
CA ARG A 237 -6.88 2.80 17.08
C ARG A 237 -6.78 1.64 18.07
N ILE A 238 -6.22 0.51 17.65
CA ILE A 238 -5.97 -0.61 18.55
C ILE A 238 -4.75 -0.29 19.40
N ASN A 239 -4.89 -0.33 20.72
CA ASN A 239 -3.77 -0.10 21.64
C ASN A 239 -2.98 -1.39 21.89
N GLU A 240 -1.88 -1.31 22.64
CA GLU A 240 -1.04 -2.48 22.94
C GLU A 240 -1.79 -3.61 23.64
N GLN A 241 -2.77 -3.32 24.50
CA GLN A 241 -3.61 -4.34 25.13
C GLN A 241 -4.54 -5.02 24.11
N GLY A 242 -5.01 -4.28 23.11
CA GLY A 242 -5.77 -4.83 21.99
C GLY A 242 -4.94 -5.77 21.13
N LYS A 243 -3.69 -5.40 20.83
CA LYS A 243 -2.74 -6.25 20.11
C LYS A 243 -2.44 -7.54 20.88
N GLN A 244 -2.07 -7.42 22.16
CA GLN A 244 -1.77 -8.56 23.03
C GLN A 244 -2.98 -9.46 23.25
N GLY A 245 -4.16 -8.86 23.44
CA GLY A 245 -5.42 -9.57 23.63
C GLY A 245 -6.09 -10.02 22.35
N ARG A 246 -5.40 -9.95 21.19
CA ARG A 246 -5.85 -10.47 19.89
C ARG A 246 -7.25 -10.01 19.53
N ILE A 247 -7.51 -8.69 19.66
CA ILE A 247 -8.85 -8.14 19.47
C ILE A 247 -9.47 -8.49 18.10
N PHE A 248 -8.66 -8.51 17.04
CA PHE A 248 -9.13 -8.92 15.71
C PHE A 248 -9.60 -10.37 15.66
N GLU A 249 -8.96 -11.31 16.38
CA GLU A 249 -9.44 -12.69 16.44
C GLU A 249 -10.82 -12.78 17.12
N LYS A 250 -11.07 -11.96 18.15
CA LYS A 250 -12.37 -11.91 18.83
C LYS A 250 -13.46 -11.34 17.93
N ILE A 251 -13.13 -10.28 17.20
CA ILE A 251 -14.06 -9.65 16.26
C ILE A 251 -14.32 -10.60 15.09
N ASP A 252 -13.31 -11.28 14.56
CA ASP A 252 -13.49 -12.28 13.49
C ASP A 252 -14.43 -13.42 13.91
N ILE A 253 -14.33 -13.89 15.15
CA ILE A 253 -15.26 -14.91 15.67
C ILE A 253 -16.68 -14.36 15.76
N TYR A 254 -16.84 -13.09 16.18
CA TYR A 254 -18.15 -12.45 16.31
C TYR A 254 -18.81 -12.16 14.94
N GLU A 255 -18.02 -11.71 13.96
CA GLU A 255 -18.46 -11.39 12.59
C GLU A 255 -18.40 -12.61 11.65
N GLU A 256 -18.21 -13.82 12.21
CA GLU A 256 -18.14 -15.11 11.50
C GLU A 256 -17.10 -15.15 10.34
N CYS A 257 -16.02 -14.39 10.48
CA CYS A 257 -14.90 -14.28 9.52
C CYS A 257 -13.72 -15.21 9.83
N ASN A 258 -13.97 -16.34 10.48
CA ASN A 258 -12.94 -17.22 11.04
C ASN A 258 -13.04 -18.69 10.57
N THR A 259 -13.93 -19.01 9.63
CA THR A 259 -14.07 -20.37 9.07
C THR A 259 -13.06 -20.63 7.95
N GLU A 260 -12.88 -21.90 7.60
CA GLU A 260 -11.93 -22.34 6.56
C GLU A 260 -12.29 -21.94 5.12
N ASP A 261 -13.53 -21.49 4.87
CA ASP A 261 -13.98 -21.07 3.55
C ASP A 261 -14.49 -19.63 3.56
N SER A 262 -13.64 -18.72 3.08
CA SER A 262 -13.98 -17.30 3.04
C SER A 262 -15.15 -16.94 2.12
N SER A 263 -15.56 -17.84 1.22
CA SER A 263 -16.74 -17.61 0.37
C SER A 263 -18.06 -17.78 1.13
N GLU A 264 -18.04 -18.49 2.26
CA GLU A 264 -19.21 -18.73 3.10
C GLU A 264 -19.38 -17.65 4.19
N TRP A 265 -18.39 -16.80 4.42
CA TRP A 265 -18.47 -15.79 5.49
C TRP A 265 -19.62 -14.80 5.23
N GLU A 266 -20.35 -14.41 6.27
CA GLU A 266 -21.36 -13.36 6.14
C GLU A 266 -20.71 -12.00 5.86
N TYR A 267 -19.61 -11.75 6.56
CA TYR A 267 -18.77 -10.57 6.41
C TYR A 267 -17.41 -10.91 5.82
N ARG A 268 -16.78 -9.89 5.27
CA ARG A 268 -15.38 -9.94 4.83
C ARG A 268 -14.63 -8.81 5.49
N ARG A 269 -13.52 -9.12 6.14
CA ARG A 269 -12.60 -8.09 6.61
C ARG A 269 -11.81 -7.51 5.44
N THR A 270 -11.94 -6.21 5.24
CA THR A 270 -11.24 -5.41 4.22
C THR A 270 -10.66 -4.15 4.85
N THR A 271 -9.98 -3.33 4.06
CA THR A 271 -9.44 -2.04 4.51
C THR A 271 -10.00 -0.86 3.72
N ILE A 272 -10.15 0.28 4.39
CA ILE A 272 -10.52 1.55 3.77
C ILE A 272 -9.49 2.61 4.15
N PRO A 273 -9.02 3.44 3.20
CA PRO A 273 -8.15 4.56 3.52
C PRO A 273 -8.91 5.64 4.29
N VAL A 274 -8.42 6.00 5.47
CA VAL A 274 -8.98 7.06 6.32
C VAL A 274 -7.93 8.07 6.74
N LYS A 275 -8.36 9.33 6.89
CA LYS A 275 -7.50 10.39 7.43
C LYS A 275 -7.47 10.32 8.95
N VAL A 276 -6.25 10.29 9.50
CA VAL A 276 -5.96 10.36 10.93
C VAL A 276 -5.04 11.53 11.20
N LYS A 277 -5.13 12.08 12.42
CA LYS A 277 -4.31 13.20 12.87
C LYS A 277 -3.36 12.71 13.96
N ASP A 278 -2.05 12.85 13.72
CA ASP A 278 -1.02 12.61 14.71
C ASP A 278 -0.06 13.80 14.76
N ARG A 279 0.28 14.25 15.97
CA ARG A 279 1.17 15.41 16.23
C ARG A 279 0.89 16.63 15.35
N GLY A 280 -0.39 16.91 15.10
CA GLY A 280 -0.85 18.06 14.31
C GLY A 280 -0.78 17.88 12.79
N LYS A 281 -0.33 16.74 12.26
CA LYS A 281 -0.30 16.43 10.83
C LYS A 281 -1.34 15.37 10.49
N TYR A 282 -1.99 15.54 9.34
CA TYR A 282 -2.87 14.53 8.77
C TYR A 282 -2.08 13.57 7.90
N TYR A 283 -2.39 12.28 8.01
CA TYR A 283 -1.89 11.23 7.13
C TYR A 283 -3.01 10.23 6.89
N LEU A 284 -2.89 9.50 5.79
CA LEU A 284 -3.80 8.43 5.43
C LEU A 284 -3.32 7.10 6.03
N VAL A 285 -4.26 6.29 6.50
CA VAL A 285 -4.03 4.93 6.98
C VAL A 285 -5.10 4.01 6.40
N ASP A 286 -4.75 2.76 6.19
CA ASP A 286 -5.68 1.68 5.84
C ASP A 286 -6.28 1.12 7.14
N ALA A 287 -7.54 1.45 7.41
CA ALA A 287 -8.27 0.96 8.57
C ALA A 287 -9.11 -0.26 8.20
N TRP A 288 -9.08 -1.28 9.06
CA TRP A 288 -9.90 -2.48 8.92
C TRP A 288 -11.38 -2.16 9.05
N VAL A 289 -12.21 -2.87 8.29
CA VAL A 289 -13.67 -2.82 8.37
C VAL A 289 -14.24 -4.17 7.94
N TYR A 290 -15.38 -4.55 8.50
CA TYR A 290 -16.10 -5.76 8.13
C TYR A 290 -17.22 -5.38 7.18
N VAL A 291 -17.19 -5.85 5.94
CA VAL A 291 -18.21 -5.53 4.93
C VAL A 291 -19.06 -6.75 4.65
N TYR A 292 -20.35 -6.55 4.48
CA TYR A 292 -21.28 -7.61 4.13
C TYR A 292 -20.98 -8.11 2.72
N GLN A 293 -20.90 -9.44 2.53
CA GLN A 293 -20.56 -10.03 1.22
C GLN A 293 -21.65 -10.93 0.62
N GLN A 294 -22.77 -11.12 1.32
CA GLN A 294 -23.89 -11.94 0.86
C GLN A 294 -24.92 -11.12 0.07
N GLU A 295 -25.93 -11.80 -0.50
CA GLU A 295 -26.97 -11.15 -1.30
C GLU A 295 -27.88 -10.22 -0.47
N VAL A 296 -28.22 -9.06 -1.03
CA VAL A 296 -29.06 -8.03 -0.40
C VAL A 296 -30.41 -7.79 -1.08
N ALA A 297 -30.79 -8.65 -2.04
CA ALA A 297 -32.00 -8.45 -2.84
C ALA A 297 -33.28 -8.30 -1.98
N ASP A 298 -33.35 -9.05 -0.88
CA ASP A 298 -34.48 -9.06 0.06
C ASP A 298 -34.23 -8.24 1.34
N LYS A 299 -33.20 -7.39 1.36
CA LYS A 299 -32.81 -6.61 2.55
C LYS A 299 -33.20 -5.15 2.41
N THR A 300 -33.71 -4.57 3.49
CA THR A 300 -34.12 -3.15 3.52
C THR A 300 -32.90 -2.26 3.66
N ARG A 301 -32.75 -1.28 2.76
CA ARG A 301 -31.72 -0.24 2.91
C ARG A 301 -32.11 0.73 4.03
N ILE A 302 -31.15 1.08 4.87
CA ILE A 302 -31.31 2.01 6.01
C ILE A 302 -30.23 3.10 5.97
N ASP A 303 -30.52 4.26 6.58
CA ASP A 303 -29.56 5.38 6.63
C ASP A 303 -28.69 5.37 7.90
N LYS A 304 -29.19 4.77 8.98
CA LYS A 304 -28.49 4.60 10.25
C LYS A 304 -28.95 3.31 10.94
N TRP A 305 -28.09 2.77 11.80
CA TRP A 305 -28.40 1.66 12.68
C TRP A 305 -28.07 2.04 14.15
N PRO A 306 -28.89 1.65 15.14
CA PRO A 306 -30.16 0.93 14.99
C PRO A 306 -31.23 1.78 14.29
N VAL A 307 -32.22 1.12 13.68
CA VAL A 307 -33.42 1.76 13.13
C VAL A 307 -34.32 2.13 14.31
N ASP A 308 -34.75 3.39 14.39
CA ASP A 308 -35.66 3.87 15.45
C ASP A 308 -37.07 3.30 15.31
#